data_AF-A0AA42DNG0-F1
#
_entry.id   AF-A0AA42DNG0-F1
#
_cell.length_a   1.000
_cell.length_b   1.000
_cell.length_c   1.000
_cell.angle_alpha   90.00
_cell.angle_beta   90.00
_cell.angle_gamma   90.00
#
_symmetry.space_group_name_H-M   'P 1'
#
loop_
_entity.id
_entity.type
_entity.pdbx_description
1 polymer ?
#
loop_
_entity_poly.entity_id
_entity_poly.type
_entity_poly.pdbx_seq_one_letter_code
_entity_poly.pdbx_strand_id
1 'polypeptide(L)'
;MLRRINQEILMLQEEYIHPDRIAKKMNEAKKLLEDTRYELRSLEKSLVKENLDVEKIEKGSLTSIFYKCLGQHQKKVEKEKAEALAAKLKYDACKIREENLVKDMSKLSKEHYKMSKIQEEIDKLKEQKRNLVENSNSVESQLIQKLRQEIVSLKNEIKEINEAISPGRSATYALNDALDLLNSAGSWGTFDLLGGDLMADMMKHSKIDQAKGRILEAQTYLQRLRVELQDVNMQIYSSIEVSQGAVLADFFFDGLIADWYMQSKIKQSKENVAKIFGEVTQVVNALSKQLNEKEKSLQEKERKIERLIEQA
;
A
#
# COMPACT_ATOMS: atom_id res chain seq x y z
N MET A 1 -16.84 22.43 28.17
CA MET A 1 -15.85 22.56 27.07
C MET A 1 -16.02 21.46 26.03
N LEU A 2 -15.92 20.17 26.40
CA LEU A 2 -16.12 19.03 25.48
C LEU A 2 -17.45 19.05 24.72
N ARG A 3 -18.58 19.28 25.41
CA ARG A 3 -19.90 19.40 24.73
C ARG A 3 -19.94 20.47 23.63
N ARG A 4 -19.25 21.59 23.85
CA ARG A 4 -19.17 22.68 22.87
C ARG A 4 -18.30 22.27 21.67
N ILE A 5 -17.16 21.63 21.92
CA ILE A 5 -16.30 21.09 20.86
C ILE A 5 -17.04 20.03 20.03
N ASN A 6 -17.81 19.14 20.67
CA ASN A 6 -18.61 18.12 19.98
C ASN A 6 -19.69 18.76 19.09
N GLN A 7 -20.36 19.81 19.58
CA GLN A 7 -21.33 20.56 18.78
C GLN A 7 -20.67 21.29 17.61
N GLU A 8 -19.51 21.92 17.82
CA GLU A 8 -18.75 22.60 16.76
C GLU A 8 -18.26 21.63 15.68
N ILE A 9 -17.75 20.45 16.06
CA ILE A 9 -17.38 19.39 15.11
C ILE A 9 -18.61 18.93 14.30
N LEU A 10 -19.75 18.71 14.96
CA LEU A 10 -20.97 18.26 14.28
C LEU A 10 -21.45 19.29 13.24
N MET A 11 -21.49 20.58 13.60
CA MET A 11 -21.88 21.65 12.67
C MET A 11 -20.93 21.72 11.46
N LEU A 12 -19.61 21.63 11.70
CA LEU A 12 -18.63 21.62 10.62
C LEU A 12 -18.76 20.37 9.73
N GLN A 13 -19.10 19.22 10.30
CA GLN A 13 -19.32 17.98 9.54
C GLN A 13 -20.59 18.03 8.69
N GLU A 14 -21.66 18.70 9.15
CA GLU A 14 -22.87 18.93 8.36
C GLU A 14 -22.60 19.84 7.14
N GLU A 15 -21.70 20.82 7.29
CA GLU A 15 -21.25 21.68 6.19
C GLU A 15 -20.20 21.03 5.27
N TYR A 16 -19.60 19.91 5.68
CA TYR A 16 -18.46 19.33 5.00
C TYR A 16 -18.87 18.49 3.78
N ILE A 17 -18.32 18.86 2.63
CA ILE A 17 -18.37 18.05 1.40
C ILE A 17 -16.96 17.60 1.10
N HIS A 18 -16.77 16.29 0.96
CA HIS A 18 -15.45 15.70 0.73
C HIS A 18 -14.74 16.37 -0.48
N PRO A 19 -13.52 16.92 -0.31
CA PRO A 19 -12.77 17.63 -1.35
C PRO A 19 -12.65 16.85 -2.65
N ASP A 20 -12.47 15.53 -2.60
CA ASP A 20 -12.41 14.66 -3.79
C ASP A 20 -13.64 14.77 -4.70
N ARG A 21 -14.83 14.98 -4.13
CA ARG A 21 -16.05 15.17 -4.94
C ARG A 21 -15.99 16.49 -5.71
N ILE A 22 -15.46 17.54 -5.08
CA ILE A 22 -15.27 18.85 -5.71
C ILE A 22 -14.14 18.78 -6.73
N ALA A 23 -13.02 18.12 -6.40
CA ALA A 23 -11.90 17.91 -7.30
C ALA A 23 -12.30 17.14 -8.57
N LYS A 24 -13.19 16.13 -8.44
CA LYS A 24 -13.75 15.42 -9.60
C LYS A 24 -14.53 16.37 -10.52
N LYS A 25 -15.44 17.19 -9.96
CA LYS A 25 -16.18 18.20 -10.73
C LYS A 25 -15.24 19.23 -11.38
N MET A 26 -14.18 19.65 -10.68
CA MET A 26 -13.19 20.56 -11.23
C MET A 26 -12.45 19.95 -12.42
N ASN A 27 -12.07 18.67 -12.36
CA ASN A 27 -11.41 17.97 -13.46
C ASN A 27 -12.33 17.84 -14.69
N GLU A 28 -13.61 17.52 -14.48
CA GLU A 28 -14.62 17.47 -15.54
C GLU A 28 -14.81 18.84 -16.20
N ALA A 29 -14.98 19.90 -15.39
CA ALA A 29 -15.11 21.27 -15.88
C ALA A 29 -13.86 21.75 -16.64
N LYS A 30 -12.66 21.38 -16.15
CA LYS A 30 -11.38 21.71 -16.80
C LYS A 30 -11.29 21.05 -18.18
N LYS A 31 -11.64 19.76 -18.30
CA LYS A 31 -11.65 19.06 -19.58
C LYS A 31 -12.62 19.70 -20.57
N LEU A 32 -13.84 20.00 -20.10
CA LEU A 32 -14.84 20.67 -20.93
C LEU A 32 -14.41 22.07 -21.37
N LEU A 33 -13.69 22.80 -20.52
CA LEU A 33 -13.11 24.10 -20.85
C LEU A 33 -12.01 23.97 -21.91
N GLU A 34 -11.14 22.97 -21.81
CA GLU A 34 -10.11 22.68 -22.82
C GLU A 34 -10.75 22.37 -24.19
N ASP A 35 -11.76 21.51 -24.22
CA ASP A 35 -12.51 21.17 -25.44
C ASP A 35 -13.21 22.41 -26.03
N THR A 36 -13.86 23.21 -25.18
CA THR A 36 -14.53 24.47 -25.58
C THR A 36 -13.54 25.47 -26.18
N ARG A 37 -12.34 25.61 -25.58
CA ARG A 37 -11.28 26.49 -26.10
C ARG A 37 -10.73 26.01 -27.43
N TYR A 38 -10.61 24.70 -27.62
CA TYR A 38 -10.22 24.14 -28.90
C TYR A 38 -11.26 24.45 -29.99
N GLU A 39 -12.55 24.27 -29.68
CA GLU A 39 -13.65 24.62 -30.58
C GLU A 39 -13.67 26.12 -30.89
N LEU A 40 -13.50 26.98 -29.88
CA LEU A 40 -13.47 28.44 -30.04
C LEU A 40 -12.37 28.88 -31.02
N ARG A 41 -11.17 28.31 -30.92
CA ARG A 41 -10.06 28.59 -31.86
C ARG A 41 -10.40 28.17 -33.29
N SER A 42 -11.15 27.08 -33.48
CA SER A 42 -11.60 26.66 -34.80
C SER A 42 -12.66 27.61 -35.36
N LEU A 43 -13.63 28.00 -34.53
CA LEU A 43 -14.69 28.93 -34.91
C LEU A 43 -14.15 30.33 -35.22
N GLU A 44 -13.14 30.79 -34.48
CA GLU A 44 -12.44 32.06 -34.74
C GLU A 44 -11.81 32.08 -36.13
N LYS A 45 -11.12 30.99 -36.52
CA LYS A 45 -10.55 30.86 -37.87
C LYS A 45 -11.63 30.88 -38.96
N SER A 46 -12.73 30.16 -38.76
CA SER A 46 -13.85 30.17 -39.70
C SER A 46 -14.46 31.56 -39.81
N LEU A 47 -14.71 32.24 -38.69
CA LEU A 47 -15.26 33.60 -38.67
C LEU A 47 -14.36 34.60 -39.40
N VAL A 48 -13.04 34.54 -39.20
CA VAL A 48 -12.07 35.37 -39.94
C VAL A 48 -12.16 35.09 -41.44
N LYS A 49 -12.27 33.82 -41.84
CA LYS A 49 -12.40 33.45 -43.25
C LYS A 49 -13.69 33.98 -43.89
N GLU A 50 -14.84 33.75 -43.26
CA GLU A 50 -16.14 34.23 -43.78
C GLU A 50 -16.16 35.75 -43.88
N ASN A 51 -15.60 36.47 -42.89
CA ASN A 51 -15.48 37.93 -42.94
C ASN A 51 -14.59 38.42 -44.11
N LEU A 52 -13.48 37.72 -44.39
CA LEU A 52 -12.61 38.03 -45.53
C LEU A 52 -13.30 37.74 -46.87
N ASP A 53 -14.12 36.70 -46.97
CA ASP A 53 -14.84 36.36 -48.19
C ASP A 53 -15.95 37.39 -48.48
N VAL A 54 -16.64 37.88 -47.45
CA VAL A 54 -17.53 39.05 -47.54
C VAL A 54 -16.76 40.29 -48.03
N GLU A 55 -15.60 40.60 -47.44
CA GLU A 55 -14.79 41.77 -47.80
C GLU A 55 -14.27 41.71 -49.25
N LYS A 56 -13.84 40.53 -49.73
CA LYS A 56 -13.41 40.33 -51.12
C LYS A 56 -14.54 40.52 -52.11
N ILE A 57 -15.77 40.11 -51.79
CA ILE A 57 -16.93 40.29 -52.67
C ILE A 57 -17.37 41.76 -52.67
N GLU A 58 -17.28 42.46 -51.54
CA GLU A 58 -17.60 43.89 -51.46
C GLU A 58 -16.55 44.77 -52.19
N LYS A 59 -15.27 44.40 -52.17
CA LYS A 59 -14.17 45.14 -52.83
C LYS A 59 -13.87 44.68 -54.27
N GLY A 60 -14.30 43.46 -54.64
CA GLY A 60 -13.96 42.78 -55.88
C GLY A 60 -14.85 43.16 -57.07
N SER A 61 -14.36 44.11 -57.88
CA SER A 61 -14.73 44.35 -59.28
C SER A 61 -16.22 44.66 -59.56
N LEU A 62 -16.59 45.91 -59.27
CA LEU A 62 -17.72 46.59 -59.92
C LEU A 62 -17.53 46.76 -61.45
N THR A 63 -16.32 46.54 -61.98
CA THR A 63 -15.95 46.89 -63.36
C THR A 63 -15.93 45.73 -64.36
N SER A 64 -15.73 44.47 -63.96
CA SER A 64 -15.61 43.31 -64.88
C SER A 64 -16.90 42.53 -65.18
N ILE A 65 -18.00 42.71 -64.44
CA ILE A 65 -19.20 41.83 -64.50
C ILE A 65 -20.52 42.63 -64.66
N PHE A 66 -20.42 43.93 -64.96
CA PHE A 66 -21.52 44.89 -64.81
C PHE A 66 -22.76 44.62 -65.68
N TYR A 67 -22.68 43.81 -66.74
CA TYR A 67 -23.81 43.65 -67.69
C TYR A 67 -24.36 42.24 -67.92
N LYS A 68 -24.01 41.21 -67.11
CA LYS A 68 -24.61 39.86 -67.27
C LYS A 68 -25.18 39.19 -66.01
N CYS A 69 -24.97 39.73 -64.80
CA CYS A 69 -25.22 38.98 -63.55
C CYS A 69 -25.67 39.81 -62.32
N LEU A 70 -26.27 40.99 -62.49
CA LEU A 70 -26.64 41.89 -61.38
C LEU A 70 -27.50 41.21 -60.28
N GLY A 71 -28.45 40.36 -60.67
CA GLY A 71 -29.26 39.58 -59.72
C GLY A 71 -28.55 38.38 -59.07
N GLN A 72 -27.49 37.84 -59.70
CA GLN A 72 -26.71 36.72 -59.11
C GLN A 72 -25.67 37.21 -58.11
N HIS A 73 -25.10 38.40 -58.33
CA HIS A 73 -24.15 39.04 -57.41
C HIS A 73 -24.80 39.40 -56.07
N GLN A 74 -26.00 40.00 -56.10
CA GLN A 74 -26.74 40.36 -54.89
C GLN A 74 -27.04 39.15 -54.00
N LYS A 75 -27.52 38.06 -54.61
CA LYS A 75 -27.76 36.79 -53.89
C LYS A 75 -26.49 36.20 -53.27
N LYS A 76 -25.34 36.38 -53.93
CA LYS A 76 -24.05 35.91 -53.41
C LYS A 76 -23.59 36.72 -52.20
N VAL A 77 -23.72 38.05 -52.24
CA VAL A 77 -23.43 38.93 -51.10
C VAL A 77 -24.31 38.59 -49.90
N GLU A 78 -25.61 38.39 -50.12
CA GLU A 78 -26.56 38.02 -49.05
C GLU A 78 -26.21 36.68 -48.42
N LYS A 79 -25.83 35.69 -49.24
CA LYS A 79 -25.41 34.37 -48.77
C LYS A 79 -24.16 34.45 -47.88
N GLU A 80 -23.13 35.16 -48.32
CA GLU A 80 -21.84 35.25 -47.60
C GLU A 80 -21.99 36.05 -46.30
N LYS A 81 -22.84 37.10 -46.30
CA LYS A 81 -23.24 37.80 -45.07
C LYS A 81 -23.98 36.89 -44.09
N ALA A 82 -24.84 36.01 -44.59
CA ALA A 82 -25.53 35.03 -43.76
C ALA A 82 -24.56 33.98 -43.17
N GLU A 83 -23.58 33.52 -43.96
CA GLU A 83 -22.52 32.61 -43.53
C GLU A 83 -21.62 33.25 -42.44
N ALA A 84 -21.19 34.49 -42.64
CA ALA A 84 -20.44 35.27 -41.64
C ALA A 84 -21.24 35.50 -40.34
N LEU A 85 -22.52 35.84 -40.45
CA LEU A 85 -23.39 36.01 -39.28
C LEU A 85 -23.55 34.68 -38.52
N ALA A 86 -23.76 33.57 -39.22
CA ALA A 86 -23.87 32.26 -38.61
C ALA A 86 -22.57 31.84 -37.91
N ALA A 87 -21.41 32.11 -38.52
CA ALA A 87 -20.10 31.88 -37.91
C ALA A 87 -19.94 32.72 -36.64
N LYS A 88 -20.36 34.00 -36.66
CA LYS A 88 -20.30 34.89 -35.51
C LYS A 88 -21.18 34.41 -34.36
N LEU A 89 -22.43 34.01 -34.63
CA LEU A 89 -23.34 33.49 -33.62
C LEU A 89 -22.79 32.23 -32.93
N LYS A 90 -22.17 31.32 -33.70
CA LYS A 90 -21.51 30.12 -33.14
C LYS A 90 -20.32 30.50 -32.27
N TYR A 91 -19.48 31.43 -32.73
CA TYR A 91 -18.34 31.92 -31.97
C TYR A 91 -18.79 32.57 -30.65
N ASP A 92 -19.76 33.48 -30.70
CA ASP A 92 -20.27 34.20 -29.52
C ASP A 92 -20.89 33.22 -28.50
N ALA A 93 -21.67 32.24 -28.96
CA ALA A 93 -22.23 31.20 -28.10
C ALA A 93 -21.14 30.35 -27.43
N CYS A 94 -20.11 29.95 -28.18
CA CYS A 94 -18.98 29.19 -27.65
C CYS A 94 -18.17 30.01 -26.63
N LYS A 95 -17.99 31.31 -26.88
CA LYS A 95 -17.31 32.24 -25.98
C LYS A 95 -18.06 32.42 -24.66
N ILE A 96 -19.39 32.61 -24.71
CA ILE A 96 -20.23 32.68 -23.51
C ILE A 96 -20.11 31.38 -22.69
N ARG A 97 -20.09 30.21 -23.36
CA ARG A 97 -19.88 28.93 -22.69
C ARG A 97 -18.53 28.86 -22.00
N GLU A 98 -17.45 29.31 -22.65
CA GLU A 98 -16.11 29.39 -22.04
C GLU A 98 -16.14 30.27 -20.78
N GLU A 99 -16.71 31.47 -20.87
CA GLU A 99 -16.80 32.41 -19.74
C GLU A 99 -17.57 31.82 -18.55
N ASN A 100 -18.66 31.10 -18.81
CA ASN A 100 -19.42 30.41 -17.77
C ASN A 100 -18.64 29.28 -17.12
N LEU A 101 -17.94 28.45 -17.91
CA LEU A 101 -17.08 27.38 -17.39
C LEU A 101 -15.95 27.93 -16.52
N VAL A 102 -15.34 29.04 -16.91
CA VAL A 102 -14.31 29.72 -16.10
C VAL A 102 -14.90 30.23 -14.78
N LYS A 103 -16.10 30.83 -14.80
CA LYS A 103 -16.81 31.27 -13.58
C LYS A 103 -17.12 30.09 -12.66
N ASP A 104 -17.58 28.97 -13.21
CA ASP A 104 -17.92 27.78 -12.41
C ASP A 104 -16.66 27.12 -11.83
N MET A 105 -15.56 27.06 -12.58
CA MET A 105 -14.27 26.64 -12.04
C MET A 105 -13.81 27.54 -10.89
N SER A 106 -14.00 28.86 -10.99
CA SER A 106 -13.68 29.80 -9.91
C SER A 106 -14.52 29.52 -8.65
N LYS A 107 -15.82 29.24 -8.80
CA LYS A 107 -16.70 28.85 -7.68
C LYS A 107 -16.25 27.52 -7.06
N LEU A 108 -16.04 26.49 -7.86
CA LEU A 108 -15.60 25.18 -7.40
C LEU A 108 -14.25 25.26 -6.67
N SER A 109 -13.31 26.07 -7.17
CA SER A 109 -12.03 26.29 -6.49
C SER A 109 -12.19 26.98 -5.13
N LYS A 110 -13.11 27.94 -5.01
CA LYS A 110 -13.43 28.59 -3.72
C LYS A 110 -14.10 27.62 -2.76
N GLU A 111 -15.02 26.79 -3.24
CA GLU A 111 -15.66 25.74 -2.46
C GLU A 111 -14.63 24.72 -1.96
N HIS A 112 -13.74 24.24 -2.84
CA HIS A 112 -12.66 23.33 -2.48
C HIS A 112 -11.78 23.91 -1.37
N TYR A 113 -11.39 25.19 -1.49
CA TYR A 113 -10.64 25.89 -0.46
C TYR A 113 -11.41 25.98 0.86
N LYS A 114 -12.72 26.33 0.82
CA LYS A 114 -13.59 26.34 2.01
C LYS A 114 -13.61 24.97 2.69
N MET A 115 -13.80 23.89 1.93
CA MET A 115 -13.84 22.53 2.48
C MET A 115 -12.51 22.11 3.09
N SER A 116 -11.38 22.48 2.47
CA SER A 116 -10.04 22.27 3.04
C SER A 116 -9.89 22.98 4.39
N LYS A 117 -10.40 24.20 4.52
CA LYS A 117 -10.35 24.95 5.78
C LYS A 117 -11.25 24.35 6.86
N ILE A 118 -12.46 23.91 6.50
CA ILE A 118 -13.35 23.17 7.41
C ILE A 118 -12.65 21.89 7.91
N GLN A 119 -11.97 21.15 7.03
CA GLN A 119 -11.25 19.94 7.43
C GLN A 119 -10.13 20.25 8.43
N GLU A 120 -9.31 21.28 8.16
CA GLU A 120 -8.27 21.74 9.09
C GLU A 120 -8.85 22.12 10.47
N GLU A 121 -10.00 22.79 10.50
CA GLU A 121 -10.69 23.16 11.74
C GLU A 121 -11.23 21.94 12.50
N ILE A 122 -11.85 20.98 11.80
CA ILE A 122 -12.31 19.71 12.40
C ILE A 122 -11.13 18.97 13.04
N ASP A 123 -10.00 18.86 12.33
CA ASP A 123 -8.83 18.14 12.83
C ASP A 123 -8.23 18.83 14.05
N LYS A 124 -8.16 20.16 14.03
CA LYS A 124 -7.74 20.95 15.20
C LYS A 124 -8.66 20.76 16.40
N LEU A 125 -9.99 20.77 16.19
CA LEU A 125 -10.97 20.56 17.27
C LEU A 125 -10.90 19.14 17.84
N LYS A 126 -10.71 18.13 17.00
CA LYS A 126 -10.48 16.74 17.44
C LYS A 126 -9.22 16.62 18.29
N GLU A 127 -8.15 17.30 17.91
CA GLU A 127 -6.90 17.30 18.68
C GLU A 127 -7.05 18.04 20.01
N GLN A 128 -7.74 19.18 20.03
CA GLN A 128 -8.09 19.86 21.27
C GLN A 128 -8.95 18.97 22.18
N LYS A 129 -9.93 18.25 21.61
CA LYS A 129 -10.77 17.30 22.34
C LYS A 129 -9.92 16.21 22.98
N ARG A 130 -9.02 15.59 22.21
CA ARG A 130 -8.09 14.55 22.68
C ARG A 130 -7.30 15.05 23.88
N ASN A 131 -6.65 16.21 23.75
CA ASN A 131 -5.86 16.81 24.81
C ASN A 131 -6.68 17.11 26.08
N LEU A 132 -7.93 17.56 25.93
CA LEU A 132 -8.79 17.83 27.09
C LEU A 132 -9.23 16.56 27.80
N VAL A 133 -9.57 15.50 27.06
CA VAL A 133 -9.94 14.21 27.64
C VAL A 133 -8.74 13.61 28.36
N GLU A 134 -7.58 13.57 27.71
CA GLU A 134 -6.36 12.96 28.26
C GLU A 134 -5.76 13.70 29.46
N ASN A 135 -5.93 15.02 29.55
CA ASN A 135 -5.45 15.80 30.70
C ASN A 135 -6.53 16.04 31.77
N SER A 136 -7.72 15.46 31.59
CA SER A 136 -8.76 15.51 32.63
C SER A 136 -8.54 14.44 33.70
N ASN A 137 -9.05 14.65 34.91
CA ASN A 137 -9.14 13.62 35.94
C ASN A 137 -10.39 12.73 35.76
N SER A 138 -10.88 12.55 34.53
CA SER A 138 -12.08 11.76 34.27
C SER A 138 -11.80 10.26 34.28
N VAL A 139 -12.87 9.46 34.41
CA VAL A 139 -12.78 7.99 34.34
C VAL A 139 -12.27 7.54 32.97
N GLU A 140 -12.67 8.23 31.90
CA GLU A 140 -12.22 8.00 30.54
C GLU A 140 -10.71 8.26 30.40
N SER A 141 -10.20 9.34 30.99
CA SER A 141 -8.77 9.67 31.01
C SER A 141 -7.94 8.57 31.67
N GLN A 142 -8.37 8.10 32.85
CA GLN A 142 -7.71 7.00 33.57
C GLN A 142 -7.72 5.70 32.76
N LEU A 143 -8.84 5.40 32.09
CA LEU A 143 -8.96 4.23 31.23
C LEU A 143 -8.06 4.35 29.98
N ILE A 144 -7.99 5.53 29.36
CA ILE A 144 -7.09 5.80 28.23
C ILE A 144 -5.63 5.62 28.67
N GLN A 145 -5.24 6.14 29.83
CA GLN A 145 -3.88 5.99 30.36
C GLN A 145 -3.53 4.51 30.59
N LYS A 146 -4.46 3.73 31.17
CA LYS A 146 -4.27 2.28 31.35
C LYS A 146 -4.12 1.56 30.00
N LEU A 147 -4.99 1.85 29.03
CA LEU A 147 -4.90 1.27 27.69
C LEU A 147 -3.58 1.62 27.00
N ARG A 148 -3.06 2.84 27.18
CA ARG A 148 -1.75 3.25 26.65
C ARG A 148 -0.60 2.48 27.27
N GLN A 149 -0.63 2.25 28.59
CA GLN A 149 0.37 1.41 29.27
C GLN A 149 0.34 -0.03 28.72
N GLU A 150 -0.86 -0.59 28.54
CA GLU A 150 -1.03 -1.92 27.93
C GLU A 150 -0.53 -1.95 26.47
N ILE A 151 -0.76 -0.89 25.69
CA ILE A 151 -0.24 -0.76 24.31
C ILE A 151 1.29 -0.74 24.29
N VAL A 152 1.93 -0.05 25.22
CA VAL A 152 3.40 -0.03 25.33
C VAL A 152 3.93 -1.43 25.63
N SER A 153 3.32 -2.15 26.57
CA SER A 153 3.67 -3.57 26.86
C SER A 153 3.51 -4.43 25.61
N LEU A 154 2.36 -4.36 24.94
CA LEU A 154 2.09 -5.13 23.73
C LEU A 154 3.08 -4.84 22.60
N LYS A 155 3.50 -3.58 22.41
CA LYS A 155 4.49 -3.22 21.39
C LYS A 155 5.86 -3.83 21.69
N ASN A 156 6.27 -3.87 22.96
CA ASN A 156 7.51 -4.54 23.35
C ASN A 156 7.41 -6.07 23.13
N GLU A 157 6.31 -6.69 23.55
CA GLU A 157 6.08 -8.12 23.34
C GLU A 157 6.04 -8.51 21.85
N ILE A 158 5.41 -7.68 21.00
CA ILE A 158 5.41 -7.86 19.54
C ILE A 158 6.83 -7.78 18.98
N LYS A 159 7.65 -6.85 19.49
CA LYS A 159 9.04 -6.69 19.08
C LYS A 159 9.85 -7.94 19.43
N GLU A 160 9.79 -8.40 20.68
CA GLU A 160 10.48 -9.61 21.18
C GLU A 160 10.09 -10.85 20.37
N ILE A 161 8.79 -11.03 20.06
CA ILE A 161 8.33 -12.15 19.23
C ILE A 161 8.91 -12.09 17.82
N ASN A 162 8.99 -10.91 17.20
CA ASN A 162 9.61 -10.75 15.88
C ASN A 162 11.11 -11.04 15.92
N GLU A 163 11.80 -10.59 16.98
CA GLU A 163 13.22 -10.89 17.22
C GLU A 163 13.45 -12.40 17.34
N ALA A 164 12.53 -13.17 17.94
CA ALA A 164 12.59 -14.63 17.98
C ALA A 164 12.20 -15.32 16.64
N ILE A 165 11.20 -14.83 15.91
CA ILE A 165 10.78 -15.42 14.63
C ILE A 165 11.91 -15.38 13.60
N SER A 166 12.69 -14.30 13.56
CA SER A 166 13.77 -14.08 12.59
C SER A 166 14.84 -15.19 12.57
N PRO A 167 15.54 -15.51 13.68
CA PRO A 167 16.46 -16.63 13.74
C PRO A 167 15.75 -17.97 13.60
N GLY A 168 14.51 -18.13 14.08
CA GLY A 168 13.74 -19.36 13.87
C GLY A 168 13.50 -19.68 12.39
N ARG A 169 13.09 -18.69 11.59
CA ARG A 169 12.95 -18.85 10.14
C ARG A 169 14.28 -19.16 9.46
N SER A 170 15.34 -18.46 9.84
CA SER A 170 16.69 -18.70 9.32
C SER A 170 17.17 -20.12 9.62
N ALA A 171 16.88 -20.63 10.82
CA ALA A 171 17.14 -22.03 11.19
C ALA A 171 16.32 -23.00 10.33
N THR A 172 15.01 -22.78 10.17
CA THR A 172 14.18 -23.65 9.32
C THR A 172 14.66 -23.70 7.87
N TYR A 173 15.08 -22.57 7.30
CA TYR A 173 15.64 -22.51 5.96
C TYR A 173 16.92 -23.33 5.83
N ALA A 174 17.88 -23.12 6.72
CA ALA A 174 19.15 -23.84 6.71
C ALA A 174 18.97 -25.36 6.95
N LEU A 175 18.04 -25.76 7.82
CA LEU A 175 17.70 -27.16 8.05
C LEU A 175 17.02 -27.80 6.82
N ASN A 176 16.12 -27.07 6.15
CA ASN A 176 15.49 -27.55 4.92
C ASN A 176 16.51 -27.74 3.80
N ASP A 177 17.40 -26.75 3.59
CA ASP A 177 18.50 -26.87 2.63
C ASP A 177 19.41 -28.06 2.93
N ALA A 178 19.72 -28.31 4.21
CA ALA A 178 20.48 -29.48 4.62
C ALA A 178 19.76 -30.78 4.28
N LEU A 179 18.43 -30.86 4.51
CA LEU A 179 17.62 -32.02 4.14
C LEU A 179 17.60 -32.26 2.63
N ASP A 180 17.48 -31.21 1.82
CA ASP A 180 17.47 -31.31 0.36
C ASP A 180 18.82 -31.79 -0.18
N LEU A 181 19.92 -31.30 0.38
CA LEU A 181 21.27 -31.78 0.05
C LEU A 181 21.48 -33.24 0.45
N LEU A 182 20.96 -33.66 1.61
CA LEU A 182 21.04 -35.05 2.08
C LEU A 182 20.13 -36.00 1.28
N ASN A 183 18.96 -35.55 0.87
CA ASN A 183 18.08 -36.26 -0.06
C ASN A 183 18.79 -36.50 -1.39
N SER A 184 19.40 -35.44 -1.93
CA SER A 184 20.13 -35.48 -3.20
C SER A 184 21.34 -36.43 -3.14
N ALA A 185 22.04 -36.48 -2.00
CA ALA A 185 23.14 -37.42 -1.78
C ALA A 185 22.67 -38.88 -1.61
N GLY A 186 21.46 -39.11 -1.06
CA GLY A 186 20.87 -40.43 -0.86
C GLY A 186 20.26 -41.06 -2.13
N SER A 187 19.74 -40.25 -3.05
CA SER A 187 19.14 -40.70 -4.32
C SER A 187 20.14 -41.25 -5.34
N TRP A 188 21.45 -41.12 -5.10
CA TRP A 188 22.51 -41.69 -5.95
C TRP A 188 22.96 -43.08 -5.47
N GLY A 189 22.59 -43.50 -4.25
CA GLY A 189 22.98 -44.79 -3.67
C GLY A 189 22.28 -46.02 -4.28
N THR A 190 21.29 -45.83 -5.15
CA THR A 190 20.69 -46.92 -5.94
C THR A 190 21.42 -47.18 -7.25
N PHE A 191 22.37 -46.33 -7.64
CA PHE A 191 23.21 -46.51 -8.83
C PHE A 191 24.42 -47.44 -8.57
N ASP A 192 24.75 -47.72 -7.31
CA ASP A 192 25.90 -48.54 -6.87
C ASP A 192 25.80 -50.04 -7.24
N LEU A 193 24.70 -50.50 -7.84
CA LEU A 193 24.57 -51.87 -8.33
C LEU A 193 24.97 -52.04 -9.81
N LEU A 194 25.29 -50.95 -10.52
CA LEU A 194 25.72 -50.99 -11.92
C LEU A 194 26.97 -50.12 -12.15
N GLY A 195 28.10 -50.57 -11.61
CA GLY A 195 29.41 -50.41 -12.25
C GLY A 195 29.94 -48.98 -12.43
N GLY A 196 30.64 -48.50 -11.40
CA GLY A 196 31.87 -47.71 -11.47
C GLY A 196 31.85 -46.34 -12.14
N ASP A 197 32.15 -45.27 -11.38
CA ASP A 197 33.08 -44.23 -11.85
C ASP A 197 33.50 -43.28 -10.72
N LEU A 198 34.78 -42.87 -10.70
CA LEU A 198 35.38 -41.94 -9.73
C LEU A 198 34.66 -40.57 -9.64
N MET A 199 33.80 -40.22 -10.61
CA MET A 199 33.03 -38.97 -10.63
C MET A 199 31.80 -38.96 -9.72
N ALA A 200 31.16 -40.11 -9.46
CA ALA A 200 29.99 -40.20 -8.60
C ALA A 200 30.35 -40.00 -7.11
N ASP A 201 31.51 -40.50 -6.68
CA ASP A 201 32.01 -40.33 -5.31
C ASP A 201 32.39 -38.87 -5.00
N MET A 202 33.01 -38.16 -5.93
CA MET A 202 33.41 -36.75 -5.73
C MET A 202 32.21 -35.81 -5.58
N MET A 203 31.14 -36.02 -6.35
CA MET A 203 29.91 -35.22 -6.23
C MET A 203 29.15 -35.51 -4.93
N LYS A 204 29.15 -36.77 -4.47
CA LYS A 204 28.57 -37.18 -3.18
C LYS A 204 29.26 -36.51 -2.00
N HIS A 205 30.60 -36.45 -2.00
CA HIS A 205 31.35 -35.72 -0.97
C HIS A 205 31.04 -34.22 -0.97
N SER A 206 30.96 -33.58 -2.14
CA SER A 206 30.64 -32.14 -2.24
C SER A 206 29.26 -31.78 -1.67
N LYS A 207 28.23 -32.60 -1.94
CA LYS A 207 26.88 -32.36 -1.42
C LYS A 207 26.76 -32.62 0.08
N ILE A 208 27.46 -33.63 0.59
CA ILE A 208 27.55 -33.90 2.03
C ILE A 208 28.27 -32.75 2.74
N ASP A 209 29.36 -32.23 2.19
CA ASP A 209 30.08 -31.10 2.79
C ASP A 209 29.27 -29.79 2.75
N GLN A 210 28.48 -29.57 1.69
CA GLN A 210 27.51 -28.48 1.64
C GLN A 210 26.42 -28.66 2.72
N ALA A 211 25.91 -29.88 2.92
CA ALA A 211 24.92 -30.16 3.95
C ALA A 211 25.47 -29.90 5.35
N LYS A 212 26.75 -30.22 5.61
CA LYS A 212 27.46 -29.86 6.84
C LYS A 212 27.48 -28.35 7.06
N GLY A 213 27.82 -27.58 6.03
CA GLY A 213 27.79 -26.12 6.11
C GLY A 213 26.42 -25.59 6.54
N ARG A 214 25.34 -26.09 5.91
CA ARG A 214 23.96 -25.68 6.23
C ARG A 214 23.53 -26.05 7.65
N ILE A 215 23.97 -27.21 8.14
CA ILE A 215 23.73 -27.65 9.52
C ILE A 215 24.43 -26.74 10.55
N LEU A 216 25.67 -26.33 10.28
CA LEU A 216 26.41 -25.39 11.15
C LEU A 216 25.79 -23.98 11.13
N GLU A 217 25.28 -23.54 9.98
CA GLU A 217 24.49 -22.31 9.88
C GLU A 217 23.20 -22.42 10.73
N ALA A 218 22.45 -23.51 10.58
CA ALA A 218 21.25 -23.76 11.37
C ALA A 218 21.54 -23.73 12.88
N GLN A 219 22.63 -24.34 13.31
CA GLN A 219 23.08 -24.34 14.71
C GLN A 219 23.26 -22.92 15.26
N THR A 220 23.90 -22.04 14.48
CA THR A 220 24.09 -20.64 14.86
C THR A 220 22.73 -19.93 15.04
N TYR A 221 21.79 -20.17 14.13
CA TYR A 221 20.45 -19.60 14.23
C TYR A 221 19.64 -20.17 15.39
N LEU A 222 19.77 -21.46 15.70
CA LEU A 222 19.10 -22.08 16.84
C LEU A 222 19.61 -21.54 18.18
N GLN A 223 20.91 -21.26 18.30
CA GLN A 223 21.46 -20.59 19.48
C GLN A 223 20.88 -19.18 19.65
N ARG A 224 20.78 -18.41 18.56
CA ARG A 224 20.15 -17.09 18.59
C ARG A 224 18.68 -17.19 18.98
N LEU A 225 17.92 -18.06 18.32
CA LEU A 225 16.52 -18.33 18.65
C LEU A 225 16.37 -18.64 20.15
N ARG A 226 17.23 -19.49 20.71
CA ARG A 226 17.19 -19.83 22.15
C ARG A 226 17.35 -18.59 23.04
N VAL A 227 18.23 -17.65 22.69
CA VAL A 227 18.42 -16.40 23.44
C VAL A 227 17.17 -15.54 23.33
N GLU A 228 16.67 -15.29 22.11
CA GLU A 228 15.49 -14.44 21.89
C GLU A 228 14.23 -15.00 22.57
N LEU A 229 14.10 -16.33 22.66
CA LEU A 229 12.99 -16.98 23.35
C LEU A 229 13.01 -16.78 24.88
N GLN A 230 14.11 -16.33 25.48
CA GLN A 230 14.15 -16.01 26.92
C GLN A 230 13.38 -14.74 27.24
N ASP A 231 13.37 -13.80 26.31
CA ASP A 231 12.74 -12.49 26.47
C ASP A 231 11.25 -12.54 26.06
N VAL A 232 10.85 -13.50 25.22
CA VAL A 232 9.44 -13.74 24.92
C VAL A 232 8.74 -14.40 26.12
N ASN A 233 7.89 -13.64 26.81
CA ASN A 233 7.03 -14.14 27.89
C ASN A 233 5.94 -15.08 27.33
N MET A 234 6.33 -16.30 26.93
CA MET A 234 5.41 -17.31 26.41
C MET A 234 4.57 -17.86 27.56
N GLN A 235 3.36 -17.35 27.74
CA GLN A 235 2.31 -18.05 28.51
C GLN A 235 1.79 -19.31 27.76
N ILE A 236 2.66 -20.04 27.06
CA ILE A 236 2.41 -21.38 26.53
C ILE A 236 3.01 -22.36 27.53
N TYR A 237 2.28 -22.62 28.61
CA TYR A 237 2.72 -23.56 29.66
C TYR A 237 1.69 -24.65 29.95
N SER A 238 0.91 -25.08 28.95
CA SER A 238 -0.02 -26.20 29.16
C SER A 238 -0.16 -27.21 28.01
N SER A 239 0.52 -27.04 26.86
CA SER A 239 0.38 -28.04 25.78
C SER A 239 1.63 -28.30 24.94
N ILE A 240 2.73 -27.56 25.13
CA ILE A 240 4.01 -27.84 24.49
C ILE A 240 5.09 -27.58 25.53
N GLU A 241 5.70 -28.64 26.05
CA GLU A 241 6.81 -28.57 27.00
C GLU A 241 7.93 -27.68 26.46
N VAL A 242 8.13 -26.51 27.08
CA VAL A 242 9.30 -25.63 26.95
C VAL A 242 10.58 -26.28 27.52
N SER A 243 10.60 -27.62 27.60
CA SER A 243 11.81 -28.42 27.73
C SER A 243 12.49 -28.61 26.36
N GLN A 244 11.78 -28.43 25.23
CA GLN A 244 12.33 -28.82 23.93
C GLN A 244 13.26 -27.81 23.27
N GLY A 245 13.23 -26.50 23.57
CA GLY A 245 14.19 -25.53 22.97
C GLY A 245 15.64 -25.67 23.47
N ALA A 246 15.82 -25.97 24.76
CA ALA A 246 17.12 -26.29 25.33
C ALA A 246 17.56 -27.71 24.93
N VAL A 247 16.64 -28.68 24.93
CA VAL A 247 16.89 -30.06 24.44
C VAL A 247 17.19 -30.10 22.93
N LEU A 248 16.58 -29.23 22.13
CA LEU A 248 16.79 -29.10 20.68
C LEU A 248 18.23 -28.78 20.34
N ALA A 249 18.80 -27.85 21.10
CA ALA A 249 20.21 -27.50 21.05
C ALA A 249 21.05 -28.69 21.54
N ASP A 250 20.86 -29.12 22.79
CA ASP A 250 21.72 -30.11 23.45
C ASP A 250 21.77 -31.46 22.68
N PHE A 251 20.68 -31.87 22.02
CA PHE A 251 20.64 -33.08 21.17
C PHE A 251 21.42 -32.92 19.84
N PHE A 252 21.51 -31.70 19.29
CA PHE A 252 22.26 -31.42 18.06
C PHE A 252 23.77 -31.30 18.32
N PHE A 253 24.16 -30.72 19.47
CA PHE A 253 25.56 -30.48 19.84
C PHE A 253 26.31 -31.77 20.21
N ASP A 254 25.68 -32.70 20.94
CA ASP A 254 26.39 -33.87 21.49
C ASP A 254 26.29 -35.14 20.62
N GLY A 255 25.20 -35.31 19.86
CA GLY A 255 24.93 -36.56 19.13
C GLY A 255 25.12 -36.50 17.61
N LEU A 256 24.65 -35.43 16.96
CA LEU A 256 24.48 -35.42 15.50
C LEU A 256 25.79 -35.15 14.74
N ILE A 257 26.62 -34.26 15.27
CA ILE A 257 27.95 -33.93 14.71
C ILE A 257 28.92 -35.09 14.92
N ALA A 258 28.87 -35.73 16.08
CA ALA A 258 29.68 -36.90 16.41
C ALA A 258 29.31 -38.12 15.53
N ASP A 259 28.00 -38.35 15.31
CA ASP A 259 27.51 -39.44 14.48
C ASP A 259 27.84 -39.26 12.98
N TRP A 260 28.01 -38.03 12.50
CA TRP A 260 28.36 -37.75 11.10
C TRP A 260 29.83 -37.91 10.73
N TYR A 261 30.72 -37.99 11.72
CA TYR A 261 32.10 -38.40 11.49
C TYR A 261 32.19 -39.88 11.09
N MET A 262 31.13 -40.66 11.30
CA MET A 262 30.99 -42.04 10.84
C MET A 262 30.09 -42.14 9.60
N GLN A 263 30.70 -42.47 8.46
CA GLN A 263 30.03 -42.62 7.15
C GLN A 263 28.82 -43.57 7.16
N SER A 264 28.74 -44.49 8.13
CA SER A 264 27.64 -45.46 8.29
C SER A 264 26.33 -44.87 8.85
N LYS A 265 26.31 -43.60 9.30
CA LYS A 265 25.16 -43.00 10.02
C LYS A 265 24.43 -41.86 9.28
N ILE A 266 24.65 -41.67 7.98
CA ILE A 266 24.02 -40.60 7.18
C ILE A 266 22.48 -40.60 7.30
N LYS A 267 21.86 -41.79 7.29
CA LYS A 267 20.40 -41.95 7.44
C LYS A 267 19.89 -41.42 8.79
N GLN A 268 20.58 -41.76 9.88
CA GLN A 268 20.23 -41.35 11.24
C GLN A 268 20.30 -39.82 11.40
N SER A 269 21.35 -39.19 10.88
CA SER A 269 21.48 -37.74 10.96
C SER A 269 20.48 -37.00 10.08
N LYS A 270 20.09 -37.56 8.93
CA LYS A 270 18.98 -37.01 8.13
C LYS A 270 17.66 -37.05 8.91
N GLU A 271 17.35 -38.16 9.56
CA GLU A 271 16.15 -38.30 10.40
C GLU A 271 16.15 -37.28 11.55
N ASN A 272 17.30 -37.07 12.19
CA ASN A 272 17.42 -36.08 13.26
C ASN A 272 17.29 -34.62 12.76
N VAL A 273 17.89 -34.26 11.62
CA VAL A 273 17.70 -32.92 11.02
C VAL A 273 16.23 -32.69 10.68
N ALA A 274 15.52 -33.71 10.17
CA ALA A 274 14.10 -33.62 9.86
C ALA A 274 13.23 -33.41 11.11
N LYS A 275 13.56 -34.12 12.20
CA LYS A 275 12.91 -33.92 13.51
C LYS A 275 13.04 -32.48 14.00
N ILE A 276 14.27 -31.95 13.97
CA ILE A 276 14.57 -30.60 14.45
C ILE A 276 13.94 -29.54 13.55
N PHE A 277 13.95 -29.74 12.24
CA PHE A 277 13.21 -28.89 11.31
C PHE A 277 11.71 -28.81 11.68
N GLY A 278 11.09 -29.96 12.00
CA GLY A 278 9.71 -30.02 12.43
C GLY A 278 9.44 -29.26 13.72
N GLU A 279 10.26 -29.47 14.74
CA GLU A 279 10.14 -28.82 16.06
C GLU A 279 10.32 -27.29 15.97
N VAL A 280 11.34 -26.82 15.25
CA VAL A 280 11.60 -25.39 15.06
C VAL A 280 10.47 -24.73 14.25
N THR A 281 9.95 -25.43 13.24
CA THR A 281 8.78 -24.97 12.47
C THR A 281 7.55 -24.80 13.37
N GLN A 282 7.32 -25.73 14.30
CA GLN A 282 6.23 -25.61 15.27
C GLN A 282 6.40 -24.39 16.18
N VAL A 283 7.61 -24.13 16.67
CA VAL A 283 7.93 -22.94 17.47
C VAL A 283 7.66 -21.65 16.68
N VAL A 284 8.17 -21.55 15.45
CA VAL A 284 7.96 -20.37 14.58
C VAL A 284 6.47 -20.15 14.29
N ASN A 285 5.72 -21.23 14.07
CA ASN A 285 4.27 -21.15 13.84
C ASN A 285 3.52 -20.67 15.09
N ALA A 286 3.90 -21.15 16.28
CA ALA A 286 3.32 -20.70 17.54
C ALA A 286 3.62 -19.22 17.80
N LEU A 287 4.86 -18.78 17.60
CA LEU A 287 5.25 -17.38 17.68
C LEU A 287 4.47 -16.51 16.68
N SER A 288 4.34 -16.96 15.43
CA SER A 288 3.58 -16.23 14.40
C SER A 288 2.09 -16.11 14.74
N LYS A 289 1.51 -17.14 15.38
CA LYS A 289 0.13 -17.08 15.88
C LYS A 289 -0.01 -16.06 17.00
N GLN A 290 0.89 -16.07 17.99
CA GLN A 290 0.89 -15.08 19.07
C GLN A 290 1.09 -13.65 18.56
N LEU A 291 1.98 -13.47 17.58
CA LEU A 291 2.20 -12.18 16.93
C LEU A 291 0.88 -11.62 16.37
N ASN A 292 0.17 -12.43 15.57
CA ASN A 292 -1.11 -12.04 15.00
C ASN A 292 -2.18 -11.72 16.07
N GLU A 293 -2.22 -12.48 17.17
CA GLU A 293 -3.15 -12.24 18.29
C GLU A 293 -2.83 -10.92 19.00
N LYS A 294 -1.55 -10.64 19.27
CA LYS A 294 -1.12 -9.38 19.90
C LYS A 294 -1.31 -8.18 18.99
N GLU A 295 -1.04 -8.30 17.69
CA GLU A 295 -1.30 -7.24 16.70
C GLU A 295 -2.80 -6.90 16.63
N LYS A 296 -3.67 -7.92 16.65
CA LYS A 296 -5.13 -7.69 16.75
C LYS A 296 -5.50 -6.98 18.05
N SER A 297 -4.97 -7.44 19.19
CA SER A 297 -5.24 -6.81 20.49
C SER A 297 -4.76 -5.35 20.52
N LEU A 298 -3.60 -5.07 19.93
CA LEU A 298 -3.05 -3.72 19.78
C LEU A 298 -4.04 -2.83 19.01
N GLN A 299 -4.50 -3.28 17.83
CA GLN A 299 -5.47 -2.54 17.03
C GLN A 299 -6.80 -2.33 17.76
N GLU A 300 -7.29 -3.33 18.50
CA GLU A 300 -8.51 -3.24 19.29
C GLU A 300 -8.39 -2.20 20.41
N LYS A 301 -7.25 -2.16 21.11
CA LYS A 301 -7.00 -1.17 22.16
C LYS A 301 -6.84 0.25 21.60
N GLU A 302 -6.15 0.41 20.47
CA GLU A 302 -6.04 1.70 19.77
C GLU A 302 -7.42 2.22 19.36
N ARG A 303 -8.25 1.38 18.73
CA ARG A 303 -9.66 1.73 18.40
C ARG A 303 -10.50 2.05 19.63
N LYS A 304 -10.26 1.35 20.75
CA LYS A 304 -10.99 1.62 22.00
C LYS A 304 -10.65 3.00 22.56
N ILE A 305 -9.38 3.42 22.49
CA ILE A 305 -8.97 4.78 22.87
C ILE A 305 -9.69 5.81 21.99
N GLU A 306 -9.72 5.60 20.67
CA GLU A 306 -10.42 6.51 19.74
C GLU A 306 -11.91 6.66 20.10
N ARG A 307 -12.61 5.54 20.34
CA ARG A 307 -14.02 5.57 20.75
C ARG A 307 -14.25 6.29 22.07
N LEU A 308 -13.36 6.10 23.05
CA LEU A 308 -13.47 6.80 24.34
C LEU A 308 -13.31 8.32 24.15
N ILE A 309 -12.39 8.75 23.28
CA ILE A 309 -12.22 10.16 22.94
C ILE A 309 -13.43 10.68 22.17
N GLU A 310 -14.01 9.91 21.26
CA GLU A 310 -15.22 10.30 20.52
C GLU A 310 -16.44 10.44 21.43
N GLN A 311 -16.59 9.59 22.44
CA GLN A 311 -17.74 9.56 23.34
C GLN A 311 -17.67 10.57 24.50
N ALA A 312 -16.47 11.04 24.86
CA ALA A 312 -16.26 12.09 25.88
C ALA A 312 -16.76 13.48 25.42
#